data_AF-A0A0G9JPD9-F1
#
_entry.id   AF-A0A0G9JPD9-F1
#
_cell.length_a   1.000
_cell.length_b   1.000
_cell.length_c   1.000
_cell.angle_alpha   90.00
_cell.angle_beta   90.00
_cell.angle_gamma   90.00
#
_symmetry.space_group_name_H-M   'P 1'
#
loop_
_entity.id
_entity.type
_entity.pdbx_description
1 polymer ?
#
loop_
_entity_poly.entity_id
_entity_poly.type
_entity_poly.pdbx_seq_one_letter_code
_entity_poly.pdbx_strand_id
1 'polypeptide(L)'
;MSIFALQSIAGGFLDEDLQHFNKKFDDWCIQFNTYEEAINIAKTLENPENIDVVEITPLSYPKYFFPNLQGTIYVTRQIENKIICVVEPFIGSSFRIAICDLKTKDVRLTQTHYKNIPSIENAFANFKEIILS
;
A
#
# COMPACT_ATOMS: atom_id res chain seq x y z
N MET A 1 5.78 -13.35 7.97
CA MET A 1 4.41 -13.37 8.53
C MET A 1 3.53 -12.72 7.47
N SER A 2 2.55 -13.45 6.95
CA SER A 2 1.56 -12.89 6.02
C SER A 2 0.45 -12.24 6.84
N ILE A 3 -0.11 -11.16 6.33
CA ILE A 3 -1.25 -10.45 6.92
C ILE A 3 -2.35 -10.52 5.88
N PHE A 4 -3.51 -11.05 6.24
CA PHE A 4 -4.70 -11.02 5.40
C PHE A 4 -5.76 -10.14 6.05
N ALA A 5 -6.56 -9.47 5.22
CA ALA A 5 -7.67 -8.64 5.68
C ALA A 5 -8.90 -8.87 4.79
N LEU A 6 -10.05 -8.44 5.29
CA LEU A 6 -11.31 -8.44 4.53
C LEU A 6 -11.55 -7.07 3.93
N GLN A 7 -11.63 -7.01 2.61
CA GLN A 7 -11.87 -5.79 1.86
C GLN A 7 -13.23 -5.86 1.16
N SER A 8 -14.01 -4.79 1.25
CA SER A 8 -15.23 -4.67 0.45
C SER A 8 -14.89 -4.49 -1.03
N ILE A 9 -15.70 -5.02 -1.94
CA ILE A 9 -15.60 -4.74 -3.38
C ILE A 9 -15.68 -3.24 -3.72
N ALA A 10 -16.33 -2.44 -2.86
CA ALA A 10 -16.41 -0.98 -3.00
C ALA A 10 -15.15 -0.27 -2.44
N GLY A 11 -14.20 -1.03 -1.90
CA GLY A 11 -13.03 -0.55 -1.19
C GLY A 11 -13.26 -0.42 0.32
N GLY A 12 -12.14 -0.33 1.05
CA GLY A 12 -12.13 -0.27 2.51
C GLY A 12 -11.96 -1.64 3.17
N PHE A 13 -11.64 -1.66 4.46
CA PHE A 13 -11.21 -2.82 5.24
C PHE A 13 -12.10 -2.99 6.46
N LEU A 14 -12.57 -4.22 6.69
CA LEU A 14 -13.43 -4.49 7.83
C LEU A 14 -12.69 -4.19 9.15
N ASP A 15 -13.37 -3.50 10.06
CA ASP A 15 -12.88 -3.22 11.40
C ASP A 15 -12.83 -4.49 12.27
N GLU A 16 -12.10 -4.43 13.38
CA GLU A 16 -11.98 -5.54 14.34
C GLU A 16 -13.31 -5.94 15.00
N ASP A 17 -14.27 -5.01 15.05
CA ASP A 17 -15.62 -5.23 15.58
C ASP A 17 -16.57 -5.90 14.57
N LEU A 18 -16.14 -6.09 13.32
CA LEU A 18 -16.90 -6.69 12.21
C LEU A 18 -18.16 -5.90 11.81
N GLN A 19 -18.15 -4.57 11.99
CA GLN A 19 -19.32 -3.70 11.73
C GLN A 19 -19.11 -2.74 10.57
N HIS A 20 -17.92 -2.16 10.43
CA HIS A 20 -17.68 -1.09 9.45
C HIS A 20 -16.46 -1.35 8.57
N PHE A 21 -16.49 -0.81 7.36
CA PHE A 21 -15.34 -0.80 6.46
C PHE A 21 -14.60 0.53 6.54
N ASN A 22 -13.39 0.50 7.09
CA ASN A 22 -12.46 1.63 7.16
C ASN A 22 -11.84 1.90 5.79
N LYS A 23 -11.77 3.17 5.40
CA LYS A 23 -11.21 3.55 4.08
C LYS A 23 -9.74 3.16 3.89
N LYS A 24 -8.99 3.02 4.98
CA LYS A 24 -7.57 2.67 4.99
C LYS A 24 -7.37 1.43 5.84
N PHE A 25 -6.38 0.63 5.48
CA PHE A 25 -5.91 -0.45 6.32
C PHE A 25 -4.99 0.11 7.41
N ASP A 26 -5.30 -0.19 8.66
CA ASP A 26 -4.59 0.23 9.87
C ASP A 26 -4.78 -0.81 11.00
N ASP A 27 -4.31 -0.48 12.20
CA ASP A 27 -4.33 -1.38 13.35
C ASP A 27 -5.75 -1.68 13.88
N TRP A 28 -6.78 -0.94 13.46
CA TRP A 28 -8.18 -1.19 13.84
C TRP A 28 -8.92 -2.07 12.82
N CYS A 29 -8.25 -2.46 11.74
CA CYS A 29 -8.79 -3.40 10.77
C CYS A 29 -8.52 -4.84 11.24
N ILE A 30 -9.47 -5.75 11.03
CA ILE A 30 -9.27 -7.16 11.36
C ILE A 30 -8.14 -7.76 10.51
N GLN A 31 -7.28 -8.55 11.15
CA GLN A 31 -6.11 -9.17 10.53
C GLN A 31 -6.07 -10.67 10.79
N PHE A 32 -5.67 -11.43 9.78
CA PHE A 32 -5.51 -12.87 9.85
C PHE A 32 -4.09 -13.28 9.47
N ASN A 33 -3.61 -14.37 10.08
CA ASN A 33 -2.30 -14.93 9.76
C ASN A 33 -2.36 -15.85 8.53
N THR A 34 -3.55 -16.36 8.22
CA THR A 34 -3.77 -17.28 7.10
C THR A 34 -4.97 -16.86 6.26
N TYR A 35 -4.90 -17.19 4.97
CA TYR A 35 -6.01 -17.01 4.04
C TYR A 35 -7.25 -17.83 4.45
N GLU A 36 -7.05 -19.02 5.01
CA GLU A 36 -8.14 -19.90 5.44
C GLU A 36 -8.96 -19.32 6.60
N GLU A 37 -8.30 -18.77 7.61
CA GLU A 37 -8.97 -18.06 8.71
C GLU A 37 -9.80 -16.88 8.17
N ALA A 38 -9.21 -16.07 7.29
CA ALA A 38 -9.88 -14.92 6.69
C ALA A 38 -11.13 -15.33 5.89
N ILE A 39 -11.01 -16.37 5.04
CA ILE A 39 -12.16 -16.89 4.28
C ILE A 39 -13.26 -17.41 5.20
N ASN A 40 -12.87 -18.13 6.26
CA ASN A 40 -13.86 -18.71 7.18
C ASN A 40 -14.66 -17.62 7.87
N ILE A 41 -14.02 -16.51 8.29
CA ILE A 41 -14.74 -15.36 8.82
C ILE A 41 -15.58 -14.67 7.73
N ALA A 42 -15.03 -14.41 6.54
CA ALA A 42 -15.76 -13.75 5.46
C ALA A 42 -17.09 -14.43 5.14
N LYS A 43 -17.12 -15.76 5.11
CA LYS A 43 -18.33 -16.56 4.86
C LYS A 43 -19.42 -16.45 5.94
N THR A 44 -19.09 -15.95 7.13
CA THR A 44 -20.05 -15.75 8.22
C THR A 44 -20.70 -14.37 8.22
N LEU A 45 -20.16 -13.42 7.44
CA LEU A 45 -20.66 -12.06 7.34
C LEU A 45 -21.88 -11.96 6.42
N GLU A 46 -22.64 -10.88 6.58
CA GLU A 46 -23.73 -10.57 5.66
C GLU A 46 -23.16 -10.21 4.28
N ASN A 47 -23.73 -10.81 3.22
CA ASN A 47 -23.33 -10.60 1.82
C ASN A 47 -21.83 -10.93 1.55
N PRO A 48 -21.39 -12.16 1.84
CA PRO A 48 -19.99 -12.58 1.70
C PRO A 48 -19.45 -12.43 0.27
N GLU A 49 -20.31 -12.43 -0.74
CA GLU A 49 -19.96 -12.20 -2.15
C GLU A 49 -19.43 -10.78 -2.44
N ASN A 50 -19.66 -9.82 -1.52
CA ASN A 50 -19.17 -8.44 -1.64
C ASN A 50 -17.87 -8.22 -0.85
N ILE A 51 -17.25 -9.30 -0.35
CA ILE A 51 -16.05 -9.25 0.48
C ILE A 51 -14.95 -10.10 -0.15
N ASP A 52 -13.81 -9.48 -0.41
CA ASP A 52 -12.59 -10.12 -0.86
C ASP A 52 -11.61 -10.31 0.30
N VAL A 53 -10.92 -11.44 0.30
CA VAL A 53 -9.75 -11.66 1.16
C VAL A 53 -8.51 -11.17 0.42
N VAL A 54 -7.83 -10.17 0.98
CA VAL A 54 -6.64 -9.56 0.38
C VAL A 54 -5.41 -9.79 1.23
N GLU A 55 -4.29 -10.10 0.59
CA GLU A 55 -2.99 -10.14 1.28
C GLU A 55 -2.43 -8.72 1.40
N ILE A 56 -2.13 -8.33 2.63
CA ILE A 56 -1.53 -7.05 2.97
C ILE A 56 -0.02 -7.19 2.90
N THR A 57 0.58 -6.59 1.88
CA THR A 57 2.03 -6.62 1.66
C THR A 57 2.58 -5.19 1.59
N PRO A 58 3.89 -4.99 1.80
CA PRO A 58 4.53 -3.69 1.56
C PRO A 58 4.34 -3.18 0.12
N LEU A 59 4.09 -4.07 -0.85
CA LEU A 59 3.85 -3.73 -2.24
C LEU A 59 2.41 -3.23 -2.46
N SER A 60 1.41 -3.90 -1.89
CA SER A 60 0.00 -3.55 -2.03
C SER A 60 -0.42 -2.40 -1.10
N TYR A 61 0.10 -2.34 0.12
CA TYR A 61 -0.28 -1.37 1.16
C TYR A 61 0.93 -0.72 1.84
N PRO A 62 1.82 -0.04 1.09
CA PRO A 62 3.07 0.48 1.62
C PRO A 62 2.91 1.44 2.82
N LYS A 63 1.84 2.23 2.91
CA LYS A 63 1.64 3.17 4.03
C LYS A 63 1.55 2.49 5.39
N TYR A 64 1.02 1.27 5.44
CA TYR A 64 0.93 0.49 6.67
C TYR A 64 2.34 0.09 7.15
N PHE A 65 3.21 -0.30 6.22
CA PHE A 65 4.58 -0.75 6.53
C PHE A 65 5.60 0.39 6.67
N PHE A 66 5.26 1.59 6.18
CA PHE A 66 6.13 2.75 6.15
C PHE A 66 5.38 3.98 6.68
N PRO A 67 5.32 4.19 8.01
CA PRO A 67 4.53 5.27 8.62
C PRO A 67 4.93 6.68 8.14
N ASN A 68 6.20 6.84 7.74
CA ASN A 68 6.72 8.11 7.20
C ASN A 68 6.39 8.33 5.71
N LEU A 69 5.76 7.35 5.03
CA LEU A 69 5.32 7.48 3.65
C LEU A 69 4.00 8.25 3.57
N GLN A 70 4.10 9.52 3.17
CA GLN A 70 2.96 10.43 3.05
C GLN A 70 2.58 10.67 1.58
N GLY A 71 1.38 11.22 1.37
CA GLY A 71 0.85 11.55 0.04
C GLY A 71 0.04 10.44 -0.62
N THR A 72 -0.51 10.70 -1.80
CA THR A 72 -1.24 9.71 -2.61
C THR A 72 -0.25 8.82 -3.35
N ILE A 73 -0.46 7.50 -3.30
CA ILE A 73 0.41 6.51 -3.96
C ILE A 73 -0.32 6.01 -5.18
N TYR A 74 0.34 6.06 -6.35
CA TYR A 74 -0.28 5.70 -7.63
C TYR A 74 0.16 4.33 -8.12
N VAL A 75 1.44 4.02 -7.95
CA VAL A 75 2.01 2.74 -8.35
C VAL A 75 3.18 2.40 -7.45
N THR A 76 3.36 1.10 -7.22
CA THR A 76 4.44 0.53 -6.43
C THR A 76 5.19 -0.51 -7.25
N ARG A 77 6.48 -0.67 -6.96
CA ARG A 77 7.31 -1.73 -7.51
C ARG A 77 8.34 -2.14 -6.48
N GLN A 78 8.61 -3.43 -6.36
CA GLN A 78 9.72 -3.91 -5.56
C GLN A 78 11.00 -3.99 -6.40
N ILE A 79 12.10 -3.48 -5.85
CA ILE A 79 13.45 -3.62 -6.40
C ILE A 79 14.35 -4.04 -5.24
N GLU A 80 14.89 -5.26 -5.30
CA GLU A 80 15.66 -5.86 -4.21
C GLU A 80 14.91 -5.76 -2.86
N ASN A 81 15.51 -5.11 -1.86
CA ASN A 81 14.96 -4.91 -0.53
C ASN A 81 14.21 -3.57 -0.38
N LYS A 82 13.74 -2.97 -1.48
CA LYS A 82 13.10 -1.66 -1.47
C LYS A 82 11.75 -1.69 -2.18
N ILE A 83 10.78 -0.94 -1.64
CA ILE A 83 9.52 -0.61 -2.30
C ILE A 83 9.66 0.80 -2.87
N ILE A 84 9.56 0.90 -4.19
CA ILE A 84 9.60 2.15 -4.92
C ILE A 84 8.16 2.56 -5.20
N CYS A 85 7.79 3.79 -4.85
CA CYS A 85 6.44 4.31 -5.04
C CYS A 85 6.45 5.58 -5.89
N VAL A 86 5.50 5.71 -6.79
CA VAL A 86 5.11 7.02 -7.34
C VAL A 86 4.18 7.69 -6.35
N VAL A 87 4.57 8.87 -5.87
CA VAL A 87 3.81 9.60 -4.87
C VAL A 87 3.48 11.02 -5.32
N GLU A 88 2.28 11.47 -4.99
CA GLU A 88 1.89 12.88 -4.97
C GLU A 88 1.80 13.31 -3.50
N PRO A 89 2.77 14.08 -2.95
CA PRO A 89 2.82 14.42 -1.52
C PRO A 89 1.54 15.06 -0.97
N PHE A 90 0.92 15.93 -1.76
CA PHE A 90 -0.40 16.53 -1.50
C PHE A 90 -1.08 16.85 -2.83
N ILE A 91 -2.41 16.90 -2.83
CA ILE A 91 -3.21 17.08 -4.06
C ILE A 91 -2.76 18.32 -4.83
N GLY A 92 -2.42 18.15 -6.11
CA GLY A 92 -1.97 19.20 -7.01
C GLY A 92 -0.46 19.51 -6.94
N SER A 93 0.29 18.77 -6.13
CA SER A 93 1.75 18.90 -6.08
C SER A 93 2.45 18.17 -7.24
N SER A 94 3.73 18.46 -7.44
CA SER A 94 4.54 17.65 -8.36
C SER A 94 4.78 16.25 -7.78
N PHE A 95 4.67 15.25 -8.64
CA PHE A 95 4.95 13.86 -8.30
C PHE A 95 6.42 13.63 -8.00
N ARG A 96 6.71 12.66 -7.14
CA ARG A 96 8.05 12.25 -6.75
C ARG A 96 8.13 10.73 -6.66
N ILE A 97 9.34 10.19 -6.71
CA ILE A 97 9.59 8.78 -6.42
C ILE A 97 9.95 8.68 -4.93
N ALA A 98 9.22 7.85 -4.19
CA ALA A 98 9.58 7.43 -2.84
C ALA A 98 10.33 6.10 -2.90
N ILE A 99 11.34 5.96 -2.06
CA ILE A 99 12.19 4.78 -1.91
C ILE A 99 12.04 4.34 -0.46
N CYS A 100 11.44 3.18 -0.23
CA CYS A 100 11.13 2.67 1.09
C CYS A 100 11.94 1.40 1.37
N ASP A 101 12.79 1.40 2.39
CA ASP A 101 13.68 0.27 2.69
C ASP A 101 12.97 -0.77 3.57
N LEU A 102 12.82 -2.01 3.08
CA LEU A 102 12.09 -3.07 3.78
C LEU A 102 12.73 -3.48 5.11
N LYS A 103 14.05 -3.26 5.27
CA LYS A 103 14.82 -3.64 6.47
C LYS A 103 14.82 -2.51 7.50
N THR A 104 15.14 -1.27 7.11
CA THR A 104 15.22 -0.14 8.06
C THR A 104 13.89 0.58 8.27
N LYS A 105 12.92 0.37 7.38
CA LYS A 105 11.65 1.12 7.31
C LYS A 105 11.83 2.60 6.94
N ASP A 106 13.02 3.01 6.53
CA ASP A 106 13.28 4.38 6.10
C ASP A 106 12.57 4.69 4.79
N VAL A 107 12.09 5.93 4.68
CA VAL A 107 11.44 6.46 3.48
C VAL A 107 12.22 7.68 3.01
N ARG A 108 12.64 7.67 1.74
CA ARG A 108 13.33 8.79 1.11
C ARG A 108 12.67 9.17 -0.20
N LEU A 109 12.42 10.47 -0.38
CA LEU A 109 11.93 11.02 -1.64
C LEU A 109 13.08 11.46 -2.54
N THR A 110 12.97 11.21 -3.85
CA THR A 110 13.92 11.74 -4.84
C THR A 110 13.89 13.27 -4.86
N GLN A 111 15.03 13.91 -5.13
CA GLN A 111 15.09 15.37 -5.30
C GLN A 111 14.36 15.84 -6.57
N THR A 112 14.27 14.98 -7.59
CA THR A 112 13.55 15.31 -8.83
C THR A 112 12.04 15.38 -8.58
N HIS A 113 11.44 16.44 -9.12
CA HIS A 113 10.00 16.68 -9.12
C HIS A 113 9.47 16.55 -10.55
N TYR A 114 8.35 15.84 -10.70
CA TYR A 114 7.71 15.56 -11.98
C TYR A 114 6.35 16.25 -12.04
N LYS A 115 6.13 17.08 -13.06
CA LYS A 115 4.90 17.89 -13.16
C LYS A 115 3.67 17.09 -13.58
N ASN A 116 3.85 15.95 -14.24
CA ASN A 116 2.76 15.16 -14.80
C ASN A 116 3.04 13.66 -14.75
N ILE A 117 1.96 12.88 -14.84
CA ILE A 117 2.00 11.42 -14.77
C ILE A 117 2.94 10.79 -15.81
N PRO A 118 2.88 11.14 -17.12
CA PRO A 118 3.75 10.51 -18.12
C PRO A 118 5.24 10.68 -17.82
N SER A 119 5.65 11.86 -17.32
CA SER A 119 7.04 12.13 -17.00
C SER A 119 7.56 11.27 -15.85
N ILE A 120 6.74 11.05 -14.81
CA ILE A 120 7.14 10.20 -13.69
C ILE A 120 7.01 8.72 -14.01
N GLU A 121 6.04 8.29 -14.80
CA GLU A 121 5.91 6.90 -15.24
C GLU A 121 7.14 6.44 -16.01
N ASN A 122 7.63 7.27 -16.93
CA ASN A 122 8.86 6.96 -17.65
C ASN A 122 10.08 6.89 -16.72
N ALA A 123 10.19 7.80 -15.75
CA ALA A 123 11.26 7.76 -14.76
C ALA A 123 11.16 6.53 -13.83
N PHE A 124 9.95 6.17 -13.41
CA PHE A 124 9.66 5.02 -12.57
C PHE A 124 9.95 3.70 -13.29
N ALA A 125 9.51 3.56 -14.55
CA ALA A 125 9.79 2.39 -15.37
C ALA A 125 11.29 2.14 -15.50
N ASN A 126 12.05 3.21 -15.74
CA ASN A 126 13.51 3.17 -15.88
C ASN A 126 14.27 3.33 -14.56
N PHE A 127 13.59 3.37 -13.41
CA PHE A 127 14.22 3.56 -12.12
C PHE A 127 15.13 2.38 -11.80
N LYS A 128 16.43 2.58 -11.97
CA LYS A 128 17.49 1.73 -11.42
C LYS A 128 18.00 2.45 -10.19
N GLU A 129 18.35 1.71 -9.15
CA GLU A 129 18.92 2.31 -7.94
C GLU A 129 20.14 3.14 -8.33
N ILE A 130 19.96 4.46 -8.46
CA ILE A 130 21.07 5.39 -8.52
C ILE A 130 21.63 5.31 -7.12
N ILE A 131 22.77 4.65 -6.97
CA ILE A 131 23.64 4.80 -5.81
C ILE A 131 23.88 6.30 -5.71
N LEU A 132 23.10 6.97 -4.86
CA LEU A 132 23.43 8.32 -4.45
C LEU A 132 24.55 8.14 -3.45
N SER A 133 25.76 8.14 -4.01
CA SER A 133 27.01 8.42 -3.31
C SER A 133 26.88 9.71 -2.50
#